data_AF-A0AAW2FSJ0-F1
#
_entry.id   AF-A0AAW2FSJ0-F1
#
_cell.length_a   1.000
_cell.length_b   1.000
_cell.length_c   1.000
_cell.angle_alpha   90.00
_cell.angle_beta   90.00
_cell.angle_gamma   90.00
#
_symmetry.space_group_name_H-M   'P 1'
#
loop_
_entity.id
_entity.type
_entity.pdbx_description
1 polymer ?
#
loop_
_entity_poly.entity_id
_entity_poly.type
_entity_poly.pdbx_seq_one_letter_code
_entity_poly.pdbx_strand_id
1 'polypeptide(L)'
;MDKSMLRNENYKDDMIYITRLTRNVSSLLGVWPTYNKRRSTGEKVWNYFLISMSYILLYSVLIPGGFFWLIEKRPKVRVQTIPLLFYGFMASGKYSNLIFRERNIRRCLKHIEEDWRIVNSVEARNTMIESAKIGRRLVTLCAVFMYGSGLSFRSILPFAKGKIVTAQNITIKPLPCPAYFFSFDIQASPAYELIFAMQFLSGIVTYSITIALCGFAAVFVMHACGQLRILVDLMRNLVEEQWQEKQEVDRKLAKMVEHQIRIRSFLQLVENTLQQACLIELMGCTAIVCLLGYFIIMEWENSNSIAMCSYFITVTSLMINMFMFCYTGEQLTVQAERVASTSCELEWYRLPDKKARGIVLVIIMSNMPTKITAGKIMDLSFKTYGDVRAYILKYSFTCSRISSLKLNMSLNDYHRDCDISWTLIV
;
A
#
# COMPACT_ATOMS: atom_id res chain seq x y z
N MET A 1 12.78 1.18 45.93
CA MET A 1 12.90 0.33 44.73
C MET A 1 11.80 -0.70 44.83
N ASP A 2 10.59 -0.34 44.40
CA ASP A 2 9.43 -1.24 44.40
C ASP A 2 8.96 -1.39 42.95
N LYS A 3 8.85 -2.65 42.52
CA LYS A 3 8.74 -3.08 41.12
C LYS A 3 7.31 -3.48 40.78
N SER A 4 6.31 -2.78 41.35
CA SER A 4 4.91 -2.90 40.97
C SER A 4 4.62 -2.01 39.74
N MET A 5 5.20 -2.37 38.59
CA MET A 5 4.72 -1.86 37.30
C MET A 5 3.28 -2.34 37.12
N LEU A 6 2.30 -1.51 37.50
CA LEU A 6 0.91 -1.67 37.10
C LEU A 6 0.87 -1.67 35.56
N ARG A 7 0.79 -2.89 35.02
CA ARG A 7 0.90 -3.23 33.60
C ARG A 7 -0.51 -3.18 33.03
N ASN A 8 -0.72 -2.60 31.85
CA ASN A 8 -2.02 -2.67 31.18
C ASN A 8 -2.45 -4.14 31.08
N GLU A 9 -3.47 -4.55 31.83
CA GLU A 9 -3.93 -5.95 31.86
C GLU A 9 -4.55 -6.36 30.51
N ASN A 10 -5.13 -5.38 29.81
CA ASN A 10 -5.85 -5.56 28.55
C ASN A 10 -4.96 -5.46 27.29
N TYR A 11 -3.63 -5.35 27.44
CA TYR A 11 -2.72 -5.10 26.30
C TYR A 11 -2.80 -6.18 25.21
N LYS A 12 -3.11 -7.43 25.58
CA LYS A 12 -3.26 -8.53 24.61
C LYS A 12 -4.49 -8.34 23.73
N ASP A 13 -5.61 -7.96 24.33
CA ASP A 13 -6.86 -7.73 23.61
C ASP A 13 -6.75 -6.49 22.73
N ASP A 14 -6.10 -5.44 23.23
CA ASP A 14 -5.78 -4.24 22.47
C ASP A 14 -4.91 -4.58 21.25
N MET A 15 -3.83 -5.35 21.46
CA MET A 15 -2.95 -5.77 20.37
C MET A 15 -3.69 -6.64 19.33
N ILE A 16 -4.51 -7.59 19.78
CA ILE A 16 -5.34 -8.41 18.89
C ILE A 16 -6.33 -7.54 18.12
N TYR A 17 -6.98 -6.58 18.76
CA TYR A 17 -7.95 -5.68 18.15
C TYR A 17 -7.32 -4.85 17.02
N ILE A 18 -6.14 -4.28 17.27
CA ILE A 18 -5.44 -3.40 16.32
C ILE A 18 -4.91 -4.18 15.13
N THR A 19 -4.34 -5.35 15.39
CA THR A 19 -3.67 -6.15 14.36
C THR A 19 -4.59 -7.13 13.65
N ARG A 20 -5.84 -7.34 14.09
CA ARG A 20 -6.73 -8.43 13.61
C ARG A 20 -6.75 -8.59 12.09
N LEU A 21 -7.02 -7.52 11.36
CA LEU A 21 -7.14 -7.56 9.90
C LEU A 21 -5.80 -7.87 9.23
N THR A 22 -4.76 -7.10 9.57
CA THR A 22 -3.39 -7.30 9.06
C THR A 22 -2.87 -8.69 9.40
N ARG A 23 -3.17 -9.19 10.60
CA ARG A 23 -2.81 -10.52 11.09
C ARG A 23 -3.49 -11.62 10.29
N ASN A 24 -4.80 -11.53 10.08
CA ASN A 24 -5.53 -12.54 9.32
C ASN A 24 -5.00 -12.64 7.88
N VAL A 25 -4.85 -11.50 7.19
CA VAL A 25 -4.35 -11.47 5.80
C VAL A 25 -2.89 -11.93 5.71
N SER A 26 -2.02 -11.45 6.59
CA SER A 26 -0.60 -11.83 6.57
C SER A 26 -0.37 -13.27 7.02
N SER A 27 -1.24 -13.81 7.89
CA SER A 27 -1.19 -15.21 8.30
C SER A 27 -1.61 -16.14 7.18
N LEU A 28 -2.61 -15.74 6.37
CA LEU A 28 -2.99 -16.48 5.16
C LEU A 28 -1.82 -16.56 4.16
N LEU A 29 -1.03 -15.49 4.07
CA LEU A 29 0.17 -15.42 3.23
C LEU A 29 1.42 -16.09 3.84
N GLY A 30 1.34 -16.60 5.09
CA GLY A 30 2.48 -17.20 5.81
C GLY A 30 3.52 -16.21 6.36
N VAL A 31 3.31 -14.90 6.19
CA VAL A 31 4.28 -13.83 6.53
C VAL A 31 4.14 -13.33 7.98
N TRP A 32 3.00 -13.57 8.63
CA TRP A 32 2.79 -13.05 9.99
C TRP A 32 3.85 -13.56 10.99
N PRO A 33 4.59 -12.67 11.67
CA PRO A 33 5.62 -13.08 12.60
C PRO A 33 4.98 -13.53 13.93
N THR A 34 5.20 -14.78 14.31
CA THR A 34 4.71 -15.33 15.58
C THR A 34 5.43 -14.68 16.77
N TYR A 35 4.64 -14.16 17.72
CA TYR A 35 5.11 -13.30 18.81
C TYR A 35 5.73 -14.02 20.00
N ASN A 36 5.20 -15.17 20.43
CA ASN A 36 5.33 -15.54 21.85
C ASN A 36 5.82 -16.96 22.22
N LYS A 37 6.30 -17.79 21.28
CA LYS A 37 7.01 -19.02 21.62
C LYS A 37 8.12 -19.32 20.63
N ARG A 38 9.15 -20.06 21.09
CA ARG A 38 10.14 -20.71 20.22
C ARG A 38 9.32 -21.52 19.20
N ARG A 39 9.24 -21.03 17.96
CA ARG A 39 8.41 -21.59 16.88
C ARG A 39 8.55 -23.11 16.91
N SER A 40 7.44 -23.83 17.09
CA SER A 40 7.47 -25.28 16.89
C SER A 40 7.96 -25.54 15.47
N THR A 41 8.76 -26.59 15.27
CA THR A 41 9.25 -26.96 13.94
C THR A 41 8.09 -27.07 12.94
N GLY A 42 6.92 -27.52 13.39
CA GLY A 42 5.69 -27.58 12.57
C GLY A 42 5.17 -26.21 12.11
N GLU A 43 5.15 -25.19 12.96
CA GLU A 43 4.69 -23.84 12.57
C GLU A 43 5.63 -23.17 11.55
N LYS A 44 6.93 -23.46 11.64
CA LYS A 44 7.90 -23.01 10.61
C LYS A 44 7.59 -23.66 9.28
N VAL A 45 7.47 -24.99 9.28
CA VAL A 45 7.18 -25.77 8.07
C VAL A 45 5.87 -25.30 7.43
N TRP A 46 4.83 -25.06 8.23
CA TRP A 46 3.56 -24.55 7.74
C TRP A 46 3.68 -23.17 7.08
N ASN A 47 4.41 -22.23 7.70
CA ASN A 47 4.61 -20.92 7.09
C ASN A 47 5.43 -21.00 5.80
N TYR A 48 6.48 -21.84 5.75
CA TYR A 48 7.24 -22.07 4.51
C TYR A 48 6.38 -22.69 3.42
N PHE A 49 5.49 -23.63 3.78
CA PHE A 49 4.51 -24.21 2.86
C PHE A 49 3.57 -23.14 2.29
N LEU A 50 2.98 -22.28 3.14
CA LEU A 50 2.12 -21.17 2.69
C LEU A 50 2.86 -20.18 1.78
N ILE A 51 4.12 -19.88 2.10
CA ILE A 51 4.97 -19.00 1.28
C ILE A 51 5.24 -19.62 -0.09
N SER A 52 5.61 -20.91 -0.11
CA SER A 52 5.85 -21.66 -1.34
C SER A 52 4.60 -21.72 -2.21
N MET A 53 3.44 -22.05 -1.61
CA MET A 53 2.14 -22.06 -2.30
C MET A 53 1.78 -20.68 -2.88
N SER A 54 2.02 -19.60 -2.14
CA SER A 54 1.76 -18.24 -2.61
C SER A 54 2.63 -17.88 -3.82
N TYR A 55 3.92 -18.22 -3.81
CA TYR A 55 4.80 -18.02 -4.96
C TYR A 55 4.41 -18.89 -6.15
N ILE A 56 4.05 -20.16 -5.94
CA ILE A 56 3.57 -21.05 -7.01
C ILE A 56 2.35 -20.42 -7.70
N LEU A 57 1.38 -19.91 -6.94
CA LEU A 57 0.22 -19.22 -7.48
C LEU A 57 0.59 -17.94 -8.26
N LEU A 58 1.52 -17.12 -7.76
CA LEU A 58 1.99 -15.94 -8.49
C LEU A 58 2.68 -16.31 -9.82
N TYR A 59 3.63 -17.26 -9.78
CA TYR A 59 4.39 -17.67 -10.95
C TYR A 59 3.56 -18.45 -11.97
N SER A 60 2.53 -19.16 -11.53
CA SER A 60 1.61 -19.85 -12.43
C SER A 60 0.85 -18.93 -13.37
N VAL A 61 0.74 -17.64 -13.04
CA VAL A 61 0.14 -16.63 -13.92
C VAL A 61 1.22 -15.86 -14.68
N LEU A 62 2.33 -15.54 -14.02
CA LEU A 62 3.44 -14.80 -14.64
C LEU A 62 4.13 -15.56 -15.77
N ILE A 63 4.44 -16.85 -15.58
CA ILE A 63 5.19 -17.64 -16.56
C ILE A 63 4.36 -17.82 -17.84
N PRO A 64 3.11 -18.34 -17.80
CA PRO A 64 2.29 -18.49 -19.01
C PRO A 64 1.89 -17.17 -19.65
N GLY A 65 1.71 -16.11 -18.84
CA GLY A 65 1.45 -14.77 -19.36
C GLY A 65 2.67 -14.17 -20.07
N GLY A 66 3.88 -14.41 -19.56
CA GLY A 66 5.13 -13.99 -20.20
C GLY A 66 5.36 -14.72 -21.53
N PHE A 67 5.12 -16.04 -21.56
CA PHE A 67 5.16 -16.82 -22.81
C PHE A 67 4.12 -16.32 -23.82
N PHE A 68 2.88 -16.06 -23.37
CA PHE A 68 1.85 -15.47 -24.22
C PHE A 68 2.32 -14.15 -24.82
N TRP A 69 2.91 -13.26 -24.00
CA TRP A 69 3.44 -11.99 -24.47
C TRP A 69 4.57 -12.15 -25.48
N LEU A 70 5.40 -13.20 -25.40
CA LEU A 70 6.47 -13.47 -26.37
C LEU A 70 5.96 -14.05 -27.71
N ILE A 71 4.99 -14.95 -27.65
CA ILE A 71 4.49 -15.71 -28.80
C ILE A 71 3.46 -14.91 -29.61
N GLU A 72 2.62 -14.12 -28.94
CA GLU A 72 1.55 -13.36 -29.58
C GLU A 72 2.14 -12.33 -30.56
N LYS A 73 1.73 -12.40 -31.84
CA LYS A 73 2.23 -11.50 -32.89
C LYS A 73 1.41 -10.21 -33.00
N ARG A 74 0.18 -10.18 -32.46
CA ARG A 74 -0.72 -9.02 -32.56
C ARG A 74 -0.33 -7.92 -31.56
N PRO A 75 0.08 -6.72 -32.01
CA PRO A 75 0.57 -5.67 -31.11
C PRO A 75 -0.50 -5.19 -30.12
N LYS A 76 -1.77 -5.07 -30.54
CA LYS A 76 -2.88 -4.63 -29.68
C LYS A 76 -3.07 -5.54 -28.45
N VAL A 77 -2.98 -6.87 -28.65
CA VAL A 77 -3.18 -7.87 -27.58
C VAL A 77 -1.96 -7.97 -26.67
N ARG A 78 -0.74 -7.84 -27.22
CA ARG A 78 0.49 -7.75 -26.43
C ARG A 78 0.47 -6.54 -25.49
N VAL A 79 0.04 -5.39 -26.00
CA VAL A 79 0.01 -4.16 -25.18
C VAL A 79 -1.01 -4.30 -24.04
N GLN A 80 -2.18 -4.89 -24.28
CA GLN A 80 -3.20 -5.15 -23.25
C GLN A 80 -2.75 -6.12 -22.14
N THR A 81 -1.74 -6.97 -22.36
CA THR A 81 -1.21 -7.90 -21.34
C THR A 81 -0.13 -7.29 -20.45
N ILE A 82 0.48 -6.17 -20.86
CA ILE A 82 1.56 -5.50 -20.12
C ILE A 82 1.14 -5.11 -18.69
N PRO A 83 -0.01 -4.46 -18.43
CA PRO A 83 -0.38 -4.06 -17.07
C PRO A 83 -0.52 -5.25 -16.12
N LEU A 84 -1.02 -6.38 -16.64
CA LEU A 84 -1.24 -7.60 -15.85
C LEU A 84 0.08 -8.24 -15.44
N LEU A 85 1.02 -8.37 -16.39
CA LEU A 85 2.36 -8.88 -16.12
C LEU A 85 3.11 -7.95 -15.18
N PHE A 86 3.07 -6.65 -15.45
CA PHE A 86 3.74 -5.65 -14.63
C PHE A 86 3.20 -5.62 -13.20
N TYR A 87 1.88 -5.72 -13.02
CA TYR A 87 1.26 -5.84 -11.69
C TYR A 87 1.69 -7.13 -10.97
N GLY A 88 1.79 -8.26 -11.68
CA GLY A 88 2.29 -9.52 -11.11
C GLY A 88 3.76 -9.45 -10.68
N PHE A 89 4.63 -8.80 -11.46
CA PHE A 89 6.02 -8.54 -11.07
C PHE A 89 6.09 -7.63 -9.84
N MET A 90 5.28 -6.57 -9.81
CA MET A 90 5.18 -5.68 -8.67
C MET A 90 4.71 -6.43 -7.41
N ALA A 91 3.71 -7.29 -7.53
CA ALA A 91 3.22 -8.13 -6.43
C ALA A 91 4.30 -9.07 -5.89
N SER A 92 5.05 -9.69 -6.79
CA SER A 92 6.17 -10.58 -6.42
C SER A 92 7.30 -9.80 -5.73
N GLY A 93 7.59 -8.58 -6.19
CA GLY A 93 8.56 -7.68 -5.56
C GLY A 93 8.11 -7.25 -4.15
N LYS A 94 6.85 -6.85 -4.00
CA LYS A 94 6.22 -6.51 -2.71
C LYS A 94 6.26 -7.69 -1.74
N TYR A 95 5.91 -8.89 -2.20
CA TYR A 95 5.91 -10.09 -1.36
C TYR A 95 7.31 -10.49 -0.92
N SER A 96 8.27 -10.44 -1.84
CA SER A 96 9.69 -10.66 -1.53
C SER A 96 10.17 -9.66 -0.49
N ASN A 97 9.81 -8.38 -0.64
CA ASN A 97 10.16 -7.33 0.32
C ASN A 97 9.61 -7.64 1.73
N LEU A 98 8.34 -8.03 1.84
CA LEU A 98 7.72 -8.45 3.10
C LEU A 98 8.48 -9.59 3.78
N ILE A 99 8.89 -10.61 3.00
CA ILE A 99 9.63 -11.76 3.51
C ILE A 99 11.04 -11.36 3.96
N PHE A 100 11.79 -10.61 3.12
CA PHE A 100 13.13 -10.13 3.48
C PHE A 100 13.11 -9.23 4.72
N ARG A 101 12.04 -8.46 4.93
CA ARG A 101 11.87 -7.56 6.07
C ARG A 101 11.14 -8.19 7.26
N GLU A 102 10.85 -9.50 7.26
CA GLU A 102 10.12 -10.19 8.35
C GLU A 102 10.73 -9.89 9.73
N ARG A 103 12.06 -9.88 9.84
CA ARG A 103 12.77 -9.60 11.10
C ARG A 103 12.50 -8.19 11.61
N ASN A 104 12.47 -7.20 10.71
CA ASN A 104 12.21 -5.81 11.08
C ASN A 104 10.73 -5.61 11.42
N ILE A 105 9.82 -6.18 10.63
CA ILE A 105 8.38 -6.19 10.93
C ILE A 105 8.14 -6.77 12.32
N ARG A 106 8.76 -7.91 12.66
CA ARG A 106 8.71 -8.52 13.98
C ARG A 106 9.23 -7.60 15.08
N ARG A 107 10.32 -6.86 14.84
CA ARG A 107 10.86 -5.89 15.81
C ARG A 107 9.89 -4.71 16.01
N CYS A 108 9.31 -4.15 14.96
CA CYS A 108 8.29 -3.11 15.07
C CYS A 108 7.09 -3.60 15.90
N LEU A 109 6.61 -4.78 15.57
CA LEU A 109 5.48 -5.43 16.22
C LEU A 109 5.73 -5.69 17.72
N LYS A 110 6.94 -6.12 18.09
CA LYS A 110 7.35 -6.25 19.50
C LYS A 110 7.45 -4.90 20.21
N HIS A 111 8.00 -3.88 19.54
CA HIS A 111 8.06 -2.53 20.11
C HIS A 111 6.66 -1.99 20.43
N ILE A 112 5.71 -2.17 19.51
CA ILE A 112 4.31 -1.81 19.73
C ILE A 112 3.76 -2.58 20.93
N GLU A 113 3.96 -3.89 21.02
CA GLU A 113 3.48 -4.70 22.16
C GLU A 113 4.03 -4.19 23.49
N GLU A 114 5.31 -3.86 23.54
CA GLU A 114 5.94 -3.30 24.73
C GLU A 114 5.33 -1.94 25.11
N ASP A 115 5.06 -1.06 24.14
CA ASP A 115 4.42 0.23 24.40
C ASP A 115 3.00 0.06 24.97
N TRP A 116 2.20 -0.83 24.38
CA TRP A 116 0.84 -1.16 24.87
C TRP A 116 0.83 -1.81 26.25
N ARG A 117 1.95 -2.41 26.64
CA ARG A 117 2.12 -3.10 27.92
C ARG A 117 2.61 -2.14 29.01
N ILE A 118 3.39 -1.13 28.64
CA ILE A 118 3.95 -0.12 29.54
C ILE A 118 2.95 1.02 29.79
N VAL A 119 2.04 1.30 28.85
CA VAL A 119 1.02 2.35 29.02
C VAL A 119 0.15 2.09 30.25
N ASN A 120 0.05 3.08 31.13
CA ASN A 120 -0.70 3.00 32.39
C ASN A 120 -1.76 4.11 32.53
N SER A 121 -1.54 5.27 31.91
CA SER A 121 -2.54 6.36 31.86
C SER A 121 -3.70 5.96 30.95
N VAL A 122 -4.92 6.19 31.45
CA VAL A 122 -6.16 5.94 30.72
C VAL A 122 -6.25 6.88 29.51
N GLU A 123 -5.82 8.12 29.66
CA GLU A 123 -5.75 9.14 28.62
C GLU A 123 -4.79 8.70 27.51
N ALA A 124 -3.56 8.30 27.87
CA ALA A 124 -2.56 7.83 26.91
C ALA A 124 -3.05 6.58 26.16
N ARG A 125 -3.67 5.62 26.86
CA ARG A 125 -4.28 4.45 26.23
C ARG A 125 -5.39 4.84 25.25
N ASN A 126 -6.28 5.75 25.64
CA ASN A 126 -7.36 6.24 24.77
C ASN A 126 -6.80 6.90 23.50
N THR A 127 -5.78 7.75 23.62
CA THR A 127 -5.09 8.37 22.47
C THR A 127 -4.48 7.33 21.51
N MET A 128 -3.89 6.26 22.05
CA MET A 128 -3.37 5.15 21.24
C MET A 128 -4.50 4.37 20.54
N ILE A 129 -5.61 4.11 21.23
CA ILE A 129 -6.78 3.43 20.65
C ILE A 129 -7.40 4.27 19.52
N GLU A 130 -7.56 5.57 19.69
CA GLU A 130 -8.08 6.46 18.66
C GLU A 130 -7.22 6.46 17.39
N SER A 131 -5.90 6.54 17.58
CA SER A 131 -4.95 6.48 16.48
C SER A 131 -5.03 5.12 15.76
N ALA A 132 -5.14 4.03 16.52
CA ALA A 132 -5.28 2.69 15.96
C ALA A 132 -6.64 2.47 15.24
N LYS A 133 -7.73 3.09 15.70
CA LYS A 133 -9.04 3.06 15.02
C LYS A 133 -8.95 3.67 13.62
N ILE A 134 -8.24 4.78 13.47
CA ILE A 134 -7.98 5.38 12.15
C ILE A 134 -7.23 4.38 11.28
N GLY A 135 -6.12 3.82 11.78
CA GLY A 135 -5.35 2.80 11.05
C GLY A 135 -6.19 1.63 10.59
N ARG A 136 -7.05 1.07 11.46
CA ARG A 136 -7.97 0.00 11.10
C ARG A 136 -8.96 0.39 10.00
N ARG A 137 -9.54 1.59 10.08
CA ARG A 137 -10.44 2.10 9.01
C ARG A 137 -9.70 2.17 7.68
N LEU A 138 -8.44 2.62 7.68
CA LEU A 138 -7.62 2.67 6.47
C LEU A 138 -7.43 1.29 5.84
N VAL A 139 -7.10 0.28 6.67
CA VAL A 139 -6.90 -1.11 6.20
C VAL A 139 -8.20 -1.73 5.68
N THR A 140 -9.33 -1.48 6.36
CA THR A 140 -10.65 -1.96 5.91
C THR A 140 -11.01 -1.35 4.55
N LEU A 141 -10.84 -0.04 4.37
CA LEU A 141 -11.09 0.62 3.09
C LEU A 141 -10.20 0.04 1.99
N CYS A 142 -8.91 -0.12 2.26
CA CYS A 142 -7.98 -0.75 1.34
C CYS A 142 -8.44 -2.16 0.93
N ALA A 143 -8.87 -3.00 1.89
CA ALA A 143 -9.36 -4.34 1.60
C ALA A 143 -10.62 -4.33 0.73
N VAL A 144 -11.59 -3.47 1.03
CA VAL A 144 -12.86 -3.37 0.28
C VAL A 144 -12.60 -2.97 -1.17
N PHE A 145 -11.78 -1.94 -1.41
CA PHE A 145 -11.49 -1.48 -2.78
C PHE A 145 -10.64 -2.49 -3.56
N MET A 146 -9.60 -3.07 -2.95
CA MET A 146 -8.71 -4.01 -3.64
C MET A 146 -9.42 -5.32 -4.00
N TYR A 147 -10.18 -5.91 -3.06
CA TYR A 147 -10.95 -7.12 -3.39
C TYR A 147 -12.14 -6.82 -4.30
N GLY A 148 -12.84 -5.70 -4.09
CA GLY A 148 -13.96 -5.29 -4.94
C GLY A 148 -13.55 -5.07 -6.40
N SER A 149 -12.48 -4.32 -6.64
CA SER A 149 -11.92 -4.13 -7.98
C SER A 149 -11.39 -5.44 -8.57
N GLY A 150 -10.76 -6.28 -7.74
CA GLY A 150 -10.27 -7.59 -8.15
C GLY A 150 -11.38 -8.53 -8.64
N LEU A 151 -12.49 -8.61 -7.91
CA LEU A 151 -13.66 -9.39 -8.31
C LEU A 151 -14.28 -8.85 -9.61
N SER A 152 -14.40 -7.54 -9.73
CA SER A 152 -14.91 -6.91 -10.96
C SER A 152 -14.03 -7.23 -12.16
N PHE A 153 -12.72 -7.02 -12.05
CA PHE A 153 -11.78 -7.21 -13.15
C PHE A 153 -11.61 -8.69 -13.53
N ARG A 154 -11.50 -9.60 -12.55
CA ARG A 154 -11.19 -11.02 -12.78
C ARG A 154 -12.41 -11.86 -13.11
N SER A 155 -13.60 -11.49 -12.64
CA SER A 155 -14.82 -12.26 -12.89
C SER A 155 -15.71 -11.60 -13.95
N ILE A 156 -16.02 -10.31 -13.80
CA ILE A 156 -17.04 -9.67 -14.66
C ILE A 156 -16.53 -9.50 -16.09
N LEU A 157 -15.27 -9.09 -16.27
CA LEU A 157 -14.71 -8.81 -17.60
C LEU A 157 -14.64 -10.05 -18.52
N PRO A 158 -14.17 -11.23 -18.05
CA PRO A 158 -14.18 -12.44 -18.88
C PRO A 158 -15.59 -12.95 -19.18
N PHE A 159 -16.49 -12.97 -18.20
CA PHE A 159 -17.85 -13.45 -18.42
C PHE A 159 -18.67 -12.52 -19.34
N ALA A 160 -18.45 -11.20 -19.23
CA ALA A 160 -19.13 -10.23 -20.07
C ALA A 160 -18.63 -10.18 -21.52
N LYS A 161 -17.37 -10.57 -21.79
CA LYS A 161 -16.85 -10.73 -23.15
C LYS A 161 -17.47 -11.93 -23.90
N GLY A 162 -18.16 -12.83 -23.20
CA GLY A 162 -18.85 -13.98 -23.80
C GLY A 162 -17.90 -14.98 -24.47
N LYS A 163 -18.48 -15.95 -25.17
CA LYS A 163 -17.75 -16.91 -26.01
C LYS A 163 -17.40 -16.24 -27.34
N ILE A 164 -16.11 -16.11 -27.66
CA ILE A 164 -15.67 -15.57 -28.95
C ILE A 164 -15.63 -16.73 -29.95
N VAL A 165 -16.57 -16.77 -30.89
CA VAL A 165 -16.52 -17.74 -32.01
C VAL A 165 -15.60 -17.17 -33.06
N THR A 166 -14.45 -17.82 -33.27
CA THR A 166 -13.48 -17.44 -34.32
C THR A 166 -14.04 -17.85 -35.68
N ALA A 167 -13.62 -17.21 -36.78
CA ALA A 167 -14.04 -17.52 -38.16
C ALA A 167 -13.84 -19.00 -38.59
N GLN A 168 -13.11 -19.78 -37.80
CA GLN A 168 -12.89 -21.23 -37.96
C GLN A 168 -13.87 -22.08 -37.11
N ASN A 169 -14.99 -21.53 -36.62
CA ASN A 169 -15.97 -22.19 -35.74
C ASN A 169 -15.41 -22.71 -34.39
N ILE A 170 -14.28 -22.18 -33.93
CA ILE A 170 -13.72 -22.50 -32.61
C ILE A 170 -14.26 -21.51 -31.58
N THR A 171 -14.90 -22.04 -30.54
CA THR A 171 -15.45 -21.27 -29.41
C THR A 171 -14.36 -21.02 -28.37
N ILE A 172 -13.87 -19.78 -28.26
CA ILE A 172 -12.86 -19.38 -27.28
C ILE A 172 -13.55 -18.76 -26.07
N LYS A 173 -13.36 -19.37 -24.89
CA LYS A 173 -13.72 -18.80 -23.59
C LYS A 173 -12.56 -17.91 -23.10
N PRO A 174 -12.79 -16.62 -22.83
CA PRO A 174 -11.74 -15.70 -22.40
C PRO A 174 -11.30 -15.97 -20.96
N LEU A 175 -9.99 -16.02 -20.74
CA LEU A 175 -9.41 -16.12 -19.39
C LEU A 175 -9.27 -14.73 -18.74
N PRO A 176 -9.31 -14.64 -17.38
CA PRO A 176 -9.02 -13.40 -16.64
C PRO A 176 -7.66 -12.76 -16.97
N CYS A 177 -6.66 -13.59 -17.24
CA CYS A 177 -5.38 -13.23 -17.83
C CYS A 177 -5.16 -14.06 -19.10
N PRO A 178 -4.85 -13.43 -20.24
CA PRO A 178 -4.36 -14.16 -21.41
C PRO A 178 -3.08 -14.93 -21.03
N ALA A 179 -3.07 -16.23 -21.31
CA ALA A 179 -2.01 -17.14 -20.94
C ALA A 179 -1.83 -18.19 -22.03
N TYR A 180 -0.58 -18.54 -22.32
CA TYR A 180 -0.23 -19.59 -23.27
C TYR A 180 0.32 -20.78 -22.50
N PHE A 181 -0.35 -21.93 -22.61
CA PHE A 181 0.09 -23.20 -22.04
C PHE A 181 0.41 -24.15 -23.20
N PHE A 182 1.64 -24.68 -23.23
CA PHE A 182 2.12 -25.55 -24.31
C PHE A 182 1.50 -26.96 -24.28
N SER A 183 1.05 -27.42 -23.11
CA SER A 183 0.89 -28.86 -22.87
C SER A 183 -0.52 -29.42 -23.08
N PHE A 184 -1.59 -28.60 -23.09
CA PHE A 184 -2.99 -29.10 -23.16
C PHE A 184 -3.95 -28.08 -23.79
N ASP A 185 -5.08 -28.55 -24.33
CA ASP A 185 -6.16 -27.70 -24.83
C ASP A 185 -6.83 -26.94 -23.68
N ILE A 186 -6.58 -25.63 -23.61
CA ILE A 186 -7.08 -24.71 -22.57
C ILE A 186 -8.61 -24.59 -22.60
N GLN A 187 -9.24 -24.89 -23.74
CA GLN A 187 -10.69 -24.73 -23.93
C GLN A 187 -11.48 -25.98 -23.55
N ALA A 188 -10.81 -27.12 -23.39
CA ALA A 188 -11.41 -28.37 -22.95
C ALA A 188 -11.76 -28.34 -21.45
N SER A 189 -12.94 -28.84 -21.08
CA SER A 189 -13.30 -29.09 -19.68
C SER A 189 -12.66 -30.42 -19.23
N PRO A 190 -12.02 -30.51 -18.05
CA PRO A 190 -12.02 -29.55 -16.92
C PRO A 190 -10.83 -28.58 -16.87
N ALA A 191 -9.92 -28.59 -17.85
CA ALA A 191 -8.67 -27.80 -17.82
C ALA A 191 -8.93 -26.28 -17.73
N TYR A 192 -9.92 -25.78 -18.48
CA TYR A 192 -10.33 -24.37 -18.43
C TYR A 192 -10.71 -23.91 -17.01
N GLU A 193 -11.54 -24.70 -16.33
CA GLU A 193 -12.09 -24.38 -15.01
C GLU A 193 -10.99 -24.36 -13.93
N LEU A 194 -10.04 -25.30 -14.02
CA LEU A 194 -8.88 -25.35 -13.13
C LEU A 194 -7.95 -24.15 -13.32
N ILE A 195 -7.66 -23.76 -14.57
CA ILE A 195 -6.81 -22.59 -14.87
C ILE A 195 -7.50 -21.31 -14.40
N PHE A 196 -8.81 -21.19 -14.64
CA PHE A 196 -9.60 -20.05 -14.17
C PHE A 196 -9.53 -19.92 -12.64
N ALA A 197 -9.77 -21.02 -11.91
CA ALA A 197 -9.69 -21.05 -10.46
C ALA A 197 -8.27 -20.68 -9.96
N MET A 198 -7.23 -21.20 -10.62
CA MET A 198 -5.85 -20.88 -10.29
C MET A 198 -5.53 -19.39 -10.48
N GLN A 199 -5.93 -18.79 -11.60
CA GLN A 199 -5.74 -17.36 -11.87
C GLN A 199 -6.52 -16.49 -10.88
N PHE A 200 -7.73 -16.92 -10.49
CA PHE A 200 -8.54 -16.23 -9.50
C PHE A 200 -7.89 -16.25 -8.11
N LEU A 201 -7.42 -17.42 -7.66
CA LEU A 201 -6.68 -17.58 -6.40
C LEU A 201 -5.39 -16.75 -6.40
N SER A 202 -4.65 -16.74 -7.52
CA SER A 202 -3.47 -15.90 -7.69
C SER A 202 -3.79 -14.39 -7.58
N GLY A 203 -4.95 -13.98 -8.10
CA GLY A 203 -5.48 -12.63 -7.90
C GLY A 203 -5.70 -12.32 -6.41
N ILE A 204 -6.38 -13.21 -5.68
CA ILE A 204 -6.60 -13.06 -4.22
C ILE A 204 -5.27 -12.90 -3.48
N VAL A 205 -4.26 -13.72 -3.81
CA VAL A 205 -2.92 -13.63 -3.21
C VAL A 205 -2.29 -12.27 -3.49
N THR A 206 -2.37 -11.80 -4.73
CA THR A 206 -1.83 -10.48 -5.14
C THR A 206 -2.46 -9.33 -4.37
N TYR A 207 -3.80 -9.31 -4.25
CA TYR A 207 -4.50 -8.28 -3.50
C TYR A 207 -4.22 -8.39 -2.00
N SER A 208 -4.14 -9.61 -1.46
CA SER A 208 -3.76 -9.87 -0.06
C SER A 208 -2.39 -9.28 0.27
N ILE A 209 -1.40 -9.40 -0.62
CA ILE A 209 -0.05 -8.84 -0.41
C ILE A 209 -0.11 -7.32 -0.25
N THR A 210 -0.88 -6.64 -1.10
CA THR A 210 -1.05 -5.19 -1.05
C THR A 210 -1.77 -4.77 0.25
N ILE A 211 -2.81 -5.50 0.65
CA ILE A 211 -3.54 -5.25 1.90
C ILE A 211 -2.64 -5.49 3.12
N ALA A 212 -1.80 -6.53 3.11
CA ALA A 212 -0.84 -6.80 4.18
C ALA A 212 0.15 -5.64 4.34
N LEU A 213 0.72 -5.14 3.24
CA LEU A 213 1.63 -3.99 3.25
C LEU A 213 0.96 -2.72 3.77
N CYS A 214 -0.21 -2.37 3.25
CA CYS A 214 -1.00 -1.24 3.74
C CYS A 214 -1.36 -1.43 5.23
N GLY A 215 -1.65 -2.67 5.63
CA GLY A 215 -1.87 -3.10 7.01
C GLY A 215 -0.70 -2.82 7.94
N PHE A 216 0.51 -3.20 7.56
CA PHE A 216 1.70 -2.92 8.35
C PHE A 216 2.01 -1.43 8.39
N ALA A 217 1.90 -0.72 7.26
CA ALA A 217 2.09 0.73 7.22
C ALA A 217 1.11 1.46 8.14
N ALA A 218 -0.19 1.18 8.04
CA ALA A 218 -1.20 1.81 8.88
C ALA A 218 -0.99 1.52 10.37
N VAL A 219 -0.71 0.27 10.75
CA VAL A 219 -0.47 -0.09 12.16
C VAL A 219 0.76 0.62 12.71
N PHE A 220 1.87 0.61 11.98
CA PHE A 220 3.13 1.20 12.45
C PHE A 220 3.07 2.72 12.52
N VAL A 221 2.57 3.36 11.46
CA VAL A 221 2.54 4.81 11.37
C VAL A 221 1.51 5.39 12.33
N MET A 222 0.32 4.81 12.43
CA MET A 222 -0.67 5.30 13.37
C MET A 222 -0.29 5.06 14.84
N HIS A 223 0.46 3.99 15.14
CA HIS A 223 1.05 3.83 16.47
C HIS A 223 2.04 4.95 16.78
N ALA A 224 2.95 5.27 15.85
CA ALA A 224 3.88 6.38 16.02
C ALA A 224 3.15 7.73 16.19
N CYS A 225 2.09 7.99 15.40
CA CYS A 225 1.23 9.17 15.57
C CYS A 225 0.61 9.24 16.97
N GLY A 226 0.12 8.11 17.50
CA GLY A 226 -0.41 8.04 18.86
C GLY A 226 0.65 8.35 19.92
N GLN A 227 1.86 7.82 19.75
CA GLN A 227 2.98 8.10 20.65
C GLN A 227 3.44 9.57 20.58
N LEU A 228 3.43 10.19 19.40
CA LEU A 228 3.72 11.61 19.22
C LEU A 228 2.68 12.50 19.92
N ARG A 229 1.39 12.13 19.86
CA ARG A 229 0.33 12.84 20.61
C ARG A 229 0.56 12.77 22.12
N ILE A 230 0.88 11.59 22.64
CA ILE A 230 1.25 11.43 24.06
C ILE A 230 2.46 12.31 24.41
N LEU A 231 3.45 12.42 23.50
CA LEU A 231 4.60 13.30 23.70
C LEU A 231 4.19 14.78 23.78
N VAL A 232 3.27 15.23 22.93
CA VAL A 232 2.71 16.60 22.99
C VAL A 232 2.02 16.85 24.33
N ASP A 233 1.21 15.89 24.81
CA ASP A 233 0.53 16.03 26.10
C ASP A 233 1.53 16.09 27.27
N LEU A 234 2.60 15.28 27.21
CA LEU A 234 3.70 15.35 28.18
C LEU A 234 4.42 16.70 28.15
N MET A 235 4.63 17.28 26.96
CA MET A 235 5.22 18.62 26.81
C MET A 235 4.33 19.71 27.41
N ARG A 236 3.01 19.64 27.20
CA ARG A 236 2.05 20.61 27.75
C ARG A 236 1.95 20.55 29.27
N ASN A 237 1.88 19.34 29.82
CA ASN A 237 1.86 19.14 31.27
C ASN A 237 3.15 19.64 31.96
N LEU A 238 4.27 19.72 31.23
CA LEU A 238 5.50 20.34 31.73
C LEU A 238 5.39 21.88 31.84
N VAL A 239 4.58 22.51 30.98
CA VAL A 239 4.38 23.97 30.97
C VAL A 239 3.34 24.41 32.01
N GLU A 240 2.25 23.65 32.16
CA GLU A 240 1.13 24.01 33.05
C GLU A 240 1.46 23.85 34.54
N GLU A 241 2.21 22.80 34.91
CA GLU A 241 2.70 22.66 36.27
C GLU A 241 3.90 23.58 36.47
N GLN A 242 3.67 24.76 37.07
CA GLN A 242 4.74 25.68 37.48
C GLN A 242 5.87 24.89 38.17
N TRP A 243 7.12 25.23 37.83
CA TRP A 243 8.37 24.58 38.23
C TRP A 243 8.66 24.59 39.76
N GLN A 244 7.70 24.18 40.59
CA GLN A 244 7.73 24.34 42.05
C GLN A 244 8.69 23.36 42.73
N GLU A 245 8.92 22.16 42.17
CA GLU A 245 9.88 21.20 42.70
C GLU A 245 10.97 20.78 41.69
N LYS A 246 12.23 21.09 42.00
CA LYS A 246 13.39 20.82 41.13
C LYS A 246 13.55 19.34 40.77
N GLN A 247 13.24 18.41 41.68
CA GLN A 247 13.40 16.97 41.47
C GLN A 247 12.34 16.39 40.51
N GLU A 248 11.10 16.89 40.58
CA GLU A 248 10.00 16.44 39.73
C GLU A 248 10.22 16.86 38.27
N VAL A 249 10.80 18.04 38.07
CA VAL A 249 11.16 18.57 36.75
C VAL A 249 12.20 17.72 36.03
N ASP A 250 13.23 17.25 36.74
CA ASP A 250 14.27 16.41 36.14
C ASP A 250 13.71 15.03 35.76
N ARG A 251 12.82 14.49 36.60
CA ARG A 251 12.11 13.22 36.32
C ARG A 251 11.22 13.33 35.09
N LYS A 252 10.44 14.42 34.96
CA LYS A 252 9.56 14.67 33.81
C LYS A 252 10.35 14.90 32.53
N LEU A 253 11.41 15.71 32.57
CA LEU A 253 12.27 15.95 31.42
C LEU A 253 12.95 14.66 30.95
N ALA A 254 13.48 13.85 31.87
CA ALA A 254 14.06 12.55 31.54
C ALA A 254 13.05 11.62 30.85
N LYS A 255 11.82 11.55 31.38
CA LYS A 255 10.72 10.77 30.78
C LYS A 255 10.38 11.24 29.37
N MET A 256 10.35 12.55 29.13
CA MET A 256 10.09 13.12 27.81
C MET A 256 11.20 12.79 26.80
N VAL A 257 12.46 12.96 27.19
CA VAL A 257 13.62 12.65 26.35
C VAL A 257 13.66 11.15 26.02
N GLU A 258 13.43 10.28 27.00
CA GLU A 258 13.37 8.83 26.80
C GLU A 258 12.25 8.45 25.81
N HIS A 259 11.07 9.06 25.97
CA HIS A 259 9.93 8.84 25.07
C HIS A 259 10.21 9.32 23.64
N GLN A 260 10.82 10.50 23.48
CA GLN A 260 11.20 11.05 22.17
C GLN A 260 12.24 10.16 21.47
N ILE A 261 13.27 9.70 22.19
CA ILE A 261 14.29 8.78 21.66
C ILE A 261 13.66 7.46 21.21
N ARG A 262 12.76 6.91 22.04
CA ARG A 262 12.03 5.66 21.75
C ARG A 262 11.19 5.78 20.48
N ILE A 263 10.40 6.85 20.35
CA ILE A 263 9.59 7.12 19.14
C ILE A 263 10.49 7.26 17.91
N ARG A 264 11.59 8.02 18.01
CA ARG A 264 12.49 8.24 16.88
C ARG A 264 13.17 6.94 16.43
N SER A 265 13.61 6.12 17.37
CA SER A 265 14.17 4.80 17.08
C SER A 265 13.15 3.90 16.38
N PHE A 266 11.90 3.91 16.85
CA PHE A 266 10.80 3.20 16.21
C PHE A 266 10.52 3.70 14.79
N LEU A 267 10.44 5.02 14.57
CA LEU A 267 10.24 5.61 13.25
C LEU A 267 11.36 5.27 12.27
N GLN A 268 12.62 5.27 12.71
CA GLN A 268 13.74 4.81 11.87
C GLN A 268 13.63 3.34 11.49
N LEU A 269 13.14 2.49 12.40
CA LEU A 269 12.89 1.08 12.11
C LEU A 269 11.73 0.91 11.13
N VAL A 270 10.65 1.67 11.29
CA VAL A 270 9.48 1.68 10.39
C VAL A 270 9.90 2.13 9.00
N GLU A 271 10.65 3.22 8.90
CA GLU A 271 11.18 3.75 7.64
C GLU A 271 12.04 2.71 6.91
N ASN A 272 13.01 2.11 7.62
CA ASN A 272 13.86 1.07 7.05
C ASN A 272 13.09 -0.18 6.59
N THR A 273 11.91 -0.42 7.18
CA THR A 273 11.04 -1.56 6.84
C THR A 273 10.17 -1.26 5.62
N LEU A 274 9.61 -0.05 5.54
CA LEU A 274 8.57 0.28 4.55
C LEU A 274 9.11 1.02 3.31
N GLN A 275 10.26 1.69 3.38
CA GLN A 275 10.76 2.58 2.31
C GLN A 275 10.77 1.92 0.92
N GLN A 276 11.17 0.65 0.81
CA GLN A 276 11.27 -0.08 -0.45
C GLN A 276 9.88 -0.50 -0.95
N ALA A 277 9.01 -0.98 -0.07
CA ALA A 277 7.65 -1.35 -0.43
C ALA A 277 6.83 -0.14 -0.87
N CYS A 278 6.97 1.00 -0.18
CA CYS A 278 6.32 2.26 -0.54
C CYS A 278 6.78 2.77 -1.91
N LEU A 279 8.08 2.61 -2.25
CA LEU A 279 8.59 2.96 -3.58
C LEU A 279 7.96 2.08 -4.67
N ILE A 280 7.94 0.76 -4.45
CA ILE A 280 7.35 -0.20 -5.40
C ILE A 280 5.85 0.11 -5.59
N GLU A 281 5.14 0.44 -4.51
CA GLU A 281 3.73 0.83 -4.55
C GLU A 281 3.51 2.11 -5.38
N LEU A 282 4.18 3.21 -5.03
CA LEU A 282 3.97 4.51 -5.67
C LEU A 282 4.36 4.50 -7.15
N MET A 283 5.56 4.02 -7.46
CA MET A 283 6.06 3.98 -8.84
C MET A 283 5.27 2.97 -9.68
N GLY A 284 5.00 1.79 -9.12
CA GLY A 284 4.30 0.73 -9.82
C GLY A 284 2.84 1.08 -10.09
N CYS A 285 2.10 1.60 -9.10
CA CYS A 285 0.72 2.02 -9.29
C CYS A 285 0.60 3.22 -10.25
N THR A 286 1.53 4.17 -10.22
CA THR A 286 1.56 5.28 -11.20
C THR A 286 1.70 4.76 -12.62
N ALA A 287 2.66 3.88 -12.88
CA ALA A 287 2.87 3.30 -14.20
C ALA A 287 1.64 2.49 -14.68
N ILE A 288 1.03 1.70 -13.80
CA ILE A 288 -0.17 0.93 -14.14
C ILE A 288 -1.35 1.85 -14.45
N VAL A 289 -1.55 2.90 -13.67
CA VAL A 289 -2.65 3.84 -13.90
C VAL A 289 -2.46 4.59 -15.22
N CYS A 290 -1.25 4.98 -15.59
CA CYS A 290 -0.96 5.55 -16.91
C CYS A 290 -1.31 4.56 -18.04
N LEU A 291 -0.93 3.28 -17.91
CA LEU A 291 -1.26 2.25 -18.89
C LEU A 291 -2.77 1.98 -18.98
N LEU A 292 -3.45 1.85 -17.84
CA LEU A 292 -4.90 1.64 -17.80
C LEU A 292 -5.68 2.86 -18.32
N GLY A 293 -5.21 4.08 -18.05
CA GLY A 293 -5.77 5.31 -18.59
C GLY A 293 -5.76 5.33 -20.13
N TYR A 294 -4.68 4.85 -20.74
CA TYR A 294 -4.63 4.66 -22.19
C TYR A 294 -5.66 3.62 -22.70
N PHE A 295 -5.83 2.50 -22.00
CA PHE A 295 -6.81 1.49 -22.39
C PHE A 295 -8.26 1.98 -22.25
N ILE A 296 -8.55 2.83 -21.27
CA ILE A 296 -9.87 3.46 -21.14
C ILE A 296 -10.19 4.29 -22.40
N ILE A 297 -9.23 5.07 -22.91
CA ILE A 297 -9.40 5.85 -24.14
C ILE A 297 -9.60 4.93 -25.35
N MET A 298 -8.80 3.86 -25.48
CA MET A 298 -8.95 2.92 -26.60
C MET A 298 -10.28 2.15 -26.59
N GLU A 299 -10.78 1.75 -25.43
CA GLU A 299 -12.08 1.04 -25.35
C GLU A 299 -13.27 1.98 -25.50
N TRP A 300 -13.11 3.28 -25.18
CA TRP A 300 -14.10 4.32 -25.49
C TRP A 300 -14.33 4.43 -26.99
N GLU A 301 -13.26 4.43 -27.79
CA GLU A 301 -13.36 4.44 -29.26
C GLU A 301 -14.01 3.17 -29.81
N ASN A 302 -13.88 2.02 -29.13
CA ASN A 302 -14.49 0.75 -29.54
C ASN A 302 -15.91 0.53 -28.95
N SER A 303 -16.51 1.51 -28.27
CA SER A 303 -17.84 1.44 -27.65
C SER A 303 -18.05 0.26 -26.68
N ASN A 304 -16.99 -0.17 -25.99
CA ASN A 304 -17.04 -1.31 -25.07
C ASN A 304 -17.20 -0.85 -23.61
N SER A 305 -18.43 -0.50 -23.24
CA SER A 305 -18.76 0.11 -21.93
C SER A 305 -18.39 -0.77 -20.72
N ILE A 306 -18.44 -2.10 -20.86
CA ILE A 306 -18.18 -3.03 -19.74
C ILE A 306 -16.67 -3.10 -19.43
N ALA A 307 -15.83 -3.17 -20.47
CA ALA A 307 -14.38 -3.13 -20.29
C ALA A 307 -13.92 -1.78 -19.73
N MET A 308 -14.50 -0.68 -20.24
CA MET A 308 -14.23 0.66 -19.75
C MET A 308 -14.54 0.80 -18.25
N CYS A 309 -15.74 0.38 -17.82
CA CYS A 309 -16.13 0.42 -16.40
C CYS A 309 -15.16 -0.39 -15.53
N SER A 310 -14.77 -1.58 -15.97
CA SER A 310 -13.85 -2.46 -15.22
C SER A 310 -12.45 -1.82 -15.05
N TYR A 311 -11.92 -1.20 -16.10
CA TYR A 311 -10.65 -0.46 -16.02
C TYR A 311 -10.77 0.79 -15.14
N PHE A 312 -11.88 1.53 -15.22
CA PHE A 312 -12.12 2.71 -14.39
C PHE A 312 -12.22 2.37 -12.89
N ILE A 313 -12.92 1.28 -12.55
CA ILE A 313 -12.98 0.76 -11.17
C ILE A 313 -11.58 0.39 -10.67
N THR A 314 -10.78 -0.27 -11.52
CA THR A 314 -9.41 -0.67 -11.18
C THR A 314 -8.51 0.54 -10.96
N VAL A 315 -8.55 1.53 -11.84
CA VAL A 315 -7.80 2.79 -11.70
C VAL A 315 -8.19 3.51 -10.40
N THR A 316 -9.49 3.61 -10.13
CA THR A 316 -10.00 4.24 -8.91
C THR A 316 -9.49 3.52 -7.66
N SER A 317 -9.51 2.19 -7.65
CA SER A 317 -8.98 1.38 -6.54
C SER A 317 -7.48 1.61 -6.32
N LEU A 318 -6.68 1.66 -7.38
CA LEU A 318 -5.24 1.91 -7.29
C LEU A 318 -4.93 3.33 -6.79
N MET A 319 -5.71 4.34 -7.24
CA MET A 319 -5.59 5.71 -6.74
C MET A 319 -5.94 5.82 -5.26
N ILE A 320 -7.01 5.15 -4.82
CA ILE A 320 -7.37 5.11 -3.40
C ILE A 320 -6.25 4.44 -2.60
N ASN A 321 -5.71 3.31 -3.06
CA ASN A 321 -4.61 2.64 -2.37
C ASN A 321 -3.39 3.56 -2.19
N MET A 322 -2.96 4.23 -3.27
CA MET A 322 -1.88 5.21 -3.24
C MET A 322 -2.18 6.37 -2.28
N PHE A 323 -3.40 6.89 -2.30
CA PHE A 323 -3.85 7.92 -1.38
C PHE A 323 -3.73 7.47 0.09
N MET A 324 -4.04 6.21 0.41
CA MET A 324 -3.91 5.70 1.79
C MET A 324 -2.46 5.75 2.29
N PHE A 325 -1.49 5.37 1.45
CA PHE A 325 -0.07 5.46 1.81
C PHE A 325 0.35 6.92 2.05
N CYS A 326 0.00 7.82 1.12
CA CYS A 326 0.28 9.25 1.28
C CYS A 326 -0.42 9.84 2.52
N TYR A 327 -1.66 9.44 2.80
CA TYR A 327 -2.40 9.87 3.99
C TYR A 327 -1.69 9.44 5.28
N THR A 328 -1.20 8.21 5.36
CA THR A 328 -0.45 7.77 6.56
C THR A 328 0.82 8.60 6.77
N GLY A 329 1.59 8.88 5.71
CA GLY A 329 2.78 9.72 5.80
C GLY A 329 2.47 11.18 6.16
N GLU A 330 1.38 11.72 5.63
CA GLU A 330 0.91 13.06 5.97
C GLU A 330 0.51 13.15 7.44
N GLN A 331 -0.27 12.19 7.95
CA GLN A 331 -0.66 12.16 9.36
C GLN A 331 0.56 12.18 10.28
N LEU A 332 1.60 11.41 9.94
CA LEU A 332 2.85 11.42 10.69
C LEU A 332 3.53 12.78 10.65
N THR A 333 3.63 13.40 9.47
CA THR A 333 4.25 14.71 9.28
C THR A 333 3.53 15.77 10.12
N VAL A 334 2.19 15.81 10.06
CA VAL A 334 1.37 16.73 10.86
C VAL A 334 1.56 16.53 12.36
N GLN A 335 1.61 15.28 12.84
CA GLN A 335 1.87 15.05 14.27
C GLN A 335 3.29 15.46 14.67
N ALA A 336 4.27 15.26 13.80
CA ALA A 336 5.66 15.63 14.08
C ALA A 336 5.85 17.17 14.11
N GLU A 337 5.17 17.90 13.22
CA GLU A 337 5.12 19.37 13.24
C GLU A 337 4.44 19.91 14.50
N ARG A 338 3.39 19.24 15.00
CA ARG A 338 2.77 19.59 16.29
C ARG A 338 3.75 19.43 17.45
N VAL A 339 4.54 18.35 17.47
CA VAL A 339 5.59 18.16 18.47
C VAL A 339 6.64 19.28 18.38
N ALA A 340 7.05 19.67 17.17
CA ALA A 340 7.97 20.78 16.98
C ALA A 340 7.40 22.10 17.51
N SER A 341 6.15 22.45 17.15
CA SER A 341 5.47 23.66 17.62
C SER A 341 5.36 23.70 19.15
N THR A 342 4.83 22.62 19.76
CA THR A 342 4.68 22.56 21.23
C THR A 342 6.03 22.56 21.93
N SER A 343 7.08 22.00 21.33
CA SER A 343 8.42 22.10 21.93
C SER A 343 8.94 23.55 21.98
N CYS A 344 8.60 24.39 21.00
CA CYS A 344 8.98 25.80 20.98
C CYS A 344 8.21 26.64 22.02
N GLU A 345 7.03 26.19 22.45
CA GLU A 345 6.21 26.82 23.50
C GLU A 345 6.74 26.53 24.91
N LEU A 346 7.71 25.62 25.06
CA LEU A 346 8.32 25.33 26.35
C LEU A 346 9.05 26.58 26.88
N GLU A 347 8.74 27.01 28.11
CA GLU A 347 9.35 28.18 28.76
C GLU A 347 10.78 27.92 29.25
N TRP A 348 11.67 27.47 28.36
CA TRP A 348 13.05 27.10 28.66
C TRP A 348 13.87 28.22 29.32
N TYR A 349 13.51 29.48 29.06
CA TYR A 349 14.16 30.67 29.60
C TYR A 349 13.89 30.88 31.11
N ARG A 350 12.89 30.20 31.68
CA ARG A 350 12.59 30.24 33.13
C ARG A 350 13.33 29.16 33.93
N LEU A 351 14.08 28.29 33.25
CA LEU A 351 14.77 27.16 33.87
C LEU A 351 16.23 27.45 34.21
N PRO A 352 16.78 26.79 35.26
CA PRO A 352 18.22 26.82 35.53
C PRO A 352 19.06 26.35 34.33
N ASP A 353 20.26 26.91 34.15
CA ASP A 353 21.13 26.72 32.96
C ASP A 353 21.29 25.27 32.49
N LYS A 354 21.49 24.33 33.42
CA LYS A 354 21.67 22.90 33.07
C LYS A 354 20.40 22.28 32.46
N LYS A 355 19.21 22.71 32.91
CA LYS A 355 17.92 22.18 32.46
C LYS A 355 17.47 22.83 31.16
N ALA A 356 17.72 24.13 31.01
CA ALA A 356 17.48 24.87 29.78
C ALA A 356 18.18 24.20 28.57
N ARG A 357 19.44 23.77 28.73
CA ARG A 357 20.18 23.03 27.68
C ARG A 357 19.49 21.73 27.26
N GLY A 358 18.91 21.00 28.21
CA GLY A 358 18.16 19.76 27.92
C GLY A 358 16.92 20.02 27.06
N ILE A 359 16.16 21.07 27.38
CA ILE A 359 14.98 21.48 26.58
C ILE A 359 15.39 21.99 25.21
N VAL A 360 16.46 22.78 25.10
CA VAL A 360 16.98 23.24 23.79
C VAL A 360 17.32 22.06 22.89
N LEU A 361 17.94 21.00 23.43
CA LEU A 361 18.19 19.77 22.67
C LEU A 361 16.89 19.10 22.21
N VAL A 362 15.86 19.02 23.07
CA VAL A 362 14.54 18.50 22.71
C VAL A 362 13.93 19.32 21.57
N ILE A 363 14.01 20.65 21.62
CA ILE A 363 13.49 21.56 20.58
C ILE A 363 14.21 21.32 19.24
N ILE A 364 15.54 21.28 19.24
CA ILE A 364 16.34 21.03 18.02
C ILE A 364 15.96 19.67 17.42
N MET A 365 15.84 18.64 18.28
CA MET A 365 15.53 17.29 17.84
C MET A 365 14.08 17.15 17.33
N SER A 366 13.13 17.89 17.91
CA SER A 366 11.73 17.92 17.46
C SER A 366 11.57 18.63 16.11
N ASN A 367 12.38 19.66 15.84
CA ASN A 367 12.42 20.36 14.55
C ASN A 367 13.08 19.55 13.42
N MET A 368 13.66 18.38 13.72
CA MET A 368 14.17 17.43 12.72
C MET A 368 13.35 16.13 12.72
N PRO A 369 12.07 16.17 12.29
CA PRO A 369 11.20 15.02 12.35
C PRO A 369 11.64 13.92 11.38
N THR A 370 11.51 12.66 11.82
CA THR A 370 11.72 11.51 10.94
C THR A 370 10.49 11.32 10.08
N LYS A 371 10.61 11.66 8.79
CA LYS A 371 9.57 11.44 7.78
C LYS A 371 9.65 10.03 7.21
N ILE A 372 8.53 9.55 6.68
CA ILE A 372 8.51 8.31 5.93
C ILE A 372 8.66 8.61 4.45
N THR A 373 9.62 7.97 3.80
CA THR A 373 9.96 8.21 2.39
C THR A 373 9.76 6.95 1.55
N ALA A 374 9.41 7.14 0.28
CA ALA A 374 9.51 6.11 -0.72
C ALA A 374 10.95 6.09 -1.27
N GLY A 375 11.68 5.04 -0.91
CA GLY A 375 13.03 4.77 -1.40
C GLY A 375 14.08 5.84 -1.09
N LYS A 376 13.85 6.73 -0.11
CA LYS A 376 14.66 7.95 0.14
C LYS A 376 14.67 8.96 -1.00
N ILE A 377 13.74 8.83 -1.95
CA ILE A 377 13.64 9.72 -3.11
C ILE A 377 12.57 10.79 -2.87
N MET A 378 11.46 10.40 -2.21
CA MET A 378 10.26 11.23 -2.13
C MET A 378 9.51 10.99 -0.82
N ASP A 379 9.10 12.08 -0.17
CA ASP A 379 8.33 12.03 1.08
C ASP A 379 6.91 11.53 0.80
N LEU A 380 6.36 10.67 1.66
CA LEU A 380 4.94 10.30 1.62
C LEU A 380 4.09 11.47 2.13
N SER A 381 3.48 12.22 1.23
CA SER A 381 2.67 13.41 1.55
C SER A 381 1.52 13.61 0.57
N PHE A 382 0.57 14.48 0.92
CA PHE A 382 -0.47 14.93 0.01
C PHE A 382 0.09 15.71 -1.20
N LYS A 383 1.21 16.42 -1.02
CA LYS A 383 1.90 17.09 -2.12
C LYS A 383 2.34 16.07 -3.17
N THR A 384 3.03 15.02 -2.74
CA THR A 384 3.46 13.91 -3.63
C THR A 384 2.28 13.26 -4.35
N TYR A 385 1.17 13.02 -3.65
CA TYR A 385 -0.04 12.48 -4.27
C TYR A 385 -0.62 13.42 -5.33
N GLY A 386 -0.65 14.73 -5.05
CA GLY A 386 -1.09 15.77 -5.97
C GLY A 386 -0.24 15.82 -7.24
N ASP A 387 1.08 15.77 -7.09
CA ASP A 387 2.03 15.78 -8.21
C ASP A 387 1.87 14.54 -9.11
N VAL A 388 1.72 13.35 -8.50
CA VAL A 388 1.46 12.11 -9.24
C VAL A 388 0.13 12.16 -9.98
N ARG A 389 -0.95 12.64 -9.33
CA ARG A 389 -2.25 12.79 -9.98
C ARG A 389 -2.20 13.78 -11.14
N ALA A 390 -1.49 14.89 -10.98
CA ALA A 390 -1.30 15.87 -12.04
C ALA A 390 -0.52 15.27 -13.22
N TYR A 391 0.51 14.46 -12.95
CA TYR A 391 1.26 13.74 -13.98
C TYR A 391 0.36 12.77 -14.75
N ILE A 392 -0.44 11.96 -14.05
CA ILE A 392 -1.40 11.03 -14.66
C ILE A 392 -2.40 11.77 -15.55
N LEU A 393 -2.99 12.88 -15.08
CA LEU A 393 -3.94 13.66 -15.86
C LEU A 393 -3.28 14.25 -17.11
N LYS A 394 -2.09 14.86 -16.98
CA LYS A 394 -1.33 15.38 -18.13
C LYS A 394 -1.07 14.29 -19.16
N TYR A 395 -0.63 13.11 -18.73
CA TYR A 395 -0.41 11.96 -19.62
C TYR A 395 -1.69 11.55 -20.36
N SER A 396 -2.80 11.40 -19.64
CA SER A 396 -4.11 11.06 -20.25
C SER A 396 -4.58 12.10 -21.27
N PHE A 397 -4.44 13.39 -20.97
CA PHE A 397 -4.76 14.48 -21.90
C PHE A 397 -3.88 14.45 -23.15
N THR A 398 -2.56 14.30 -22.99
CA THR A 398 -1.63 14.17 -24.11
C THR A 398 -2.00 12.96 -24.98
N CYS A 399 -2.32 11.83 -24.36
CA CYS A 399 -2.69 10.62 -25.08
C CYS A 399 -4.02 10.77 -25.85
N SER A 400 -5.03 11.39 -25.23
CA SER A 400 -6.31 11.72 -25.87
C SER A 400 -6.13 12.68 -27.04
N ARG A 401 -5.18 13.62 -26.96
CA ARG A 401 -4.88 14.55 -28.05
C ARG A 401 -4.16 13.86 -29.20
N ILE A 402 -3.29 12.89 -28.91
CA ILE A 402 -2.62 12.08 -29.93
C ILE A 402 -3.63 11.17 -30.64
N SER A 403 -4.57 10.56 -29.90
CA SER A 403 -5.61 9.71 -30.51
C SER A 403 -6.55 10.53 -31.39
N SER A 404 -6.98 11.71 -30.95
CA SER A 404 -7.81 12.61 -31.78
C SER A 404 -7.08 13.12 -33.02
N LEU A 405 -5.79 13.45 -32.93
CA LEU A 405 -4.97 13.81 -34.09
C LEU A 405 -4.85 12.66 -35.10
N LYS A 406 -4.67 11.41 -34.63
CA LYS A 406 -4.68 10.24 -35.52
C LYS A 406 -6.03 10.03 -36.20
N LEU A 407 -7.14 10.23 -35.48
CA LEU A 407 -8.48 10.13 -36.05
C LEU A 407 -8.70 11.19 -37.14
N ASN A 408 -8.30 12.44 -36.88
CA ASN A 408 -8.42 13.54 -37.83
C ASN A 408 -7.53 13.35 -39.07
N MET A 409 -6.32 12.79 -38.92
CA MET A 409 -5.48 12.43 -40.07
C MET A 409 -6.12 11.31 -40.89
N SER A 410 -6.65 10.26 -40.24
CA SER A 410 -7.34 9.17 -40.93
C SER A 410 -8.61 9.61 -41.65
N LEU A 411 -9.36 10.57 -41.08
CA LEU A 411 -10.53 11.18 -41.72
C LEU A 411 -10.13 12.07 -42.90
N ASN A 412 -9.04 12.82 -42.78
CA ASN A 412 -8.52 13.63 -43.88
C ASN A 412 -7.97 12.78 -45.02
N ASP A 413 -7.31 11.65 -44.74
CA ASP A 413 -6.87 10.71 -45.77
C ASP A 413 -8.07 10.02 -46.43
N TYR A 414 -9.10 9.65 -45.66
CA TYR A 414 -10.36 9.11 -46.22
C TYR A 414 -11.10 10.13 -47.09
N HIS A 415 -11.17 11.40 -46.68
CA HIS A 415 -11.73 12.47 -47.52
C HIS A 415 -10.91 12.69 -48.79
N ARG A 416 -9.57 12.61 -48.70
CA ARG A 416 -8.68 12.74 -49.87
C ARG A 416 -8.88 11.57 -50.85
N ASP A 417 -9.03 10.35 -50.36
CA ASP A 417 -9.31 9.17 -51.19
C ASP A 417 -10.72 9.20 -51.80
N CYS A 418 -11.73 9.72 -51.07
CA CYS A 418 -13.06 9.96 -51.63
C CYS A 418 -13.05 11.04 -52.72
N ASP A 419 -12.32 12.15 -52.54
CA ASP A 419 -12.22 13.21 -53.56
C ASP A 419 -11.52 12.71 -54.83
N ILE A 420 -10.49 11.86 -54.70
CA ILE A 420 -9.82 11.18 -55.83
C ILE A 420 -10.78 10.21 -56.55
N SER A 421 -11.63 9.49 -55.81
CA SER A 421 -12.62 8.59 -56.41
C SER A 421 -13.76 9.33 -57.13
N TRP A 422 -14.10 10.56 -56.73
CA TRP A 422 -15.06 11.40 -57.46
C TRP A 422 -14.46 12.05 -58.71
N THR A 423 -13.14 12.31 -58.74
CA THR A 423 -12.47 12.84 -59.95
C THR A 423 -12.24 11.79 -61.04
N LEU A 424 -12.41 10.50 -60.73
CA LEU A 424 -12.29 9.37 -61.67
C LEU A 424 -13.64 8.90 -62.24
N ILE A 425 -14.76 9.53 -61.84
CA ILE A 425 -16.13 9.18 -62.29
C ILE A 425 -16.75 10.28 -63.19
N VAL A 426 -16.03 11.36 -63.47
CA VAL A 426 -16.36 12.36 -64.51
C VAL A 426 -15.34 12.26 -65.62
#